data_AF-A0A9D6A1T6-F1
#
_entry.id   AF-A0A9D6A1T6-F1
#
_cell.length_a   1.000
_cell.length_b   1.000
_cell.length_c   1.000
_cell.angle_alpha   90.00
_cell.angle_beta   90.00
_cell.angle_gamma   90.00
#
_symmetry.space_group_name_H-M   'P 1'
#
loop_
_entity.id
_entity.type
_entity.pdbx_description
1 polymer ?
#
loop_
_entity_poly.entity_id
_entity_poly.type
_entity_poly.pdbx_seq_one_letter_code
_entity_poly.pdbx_strand_id
1 'polypeptide(L)'
;FVYKRQLADLRKVILPLMNMLNGLSNGRYSIFDEKCAIYARDSYDYAWRVHELIDTMRDLLTSALDMYLSVVSNRMNDVMKRLTIVTTIFMPMSFLTGLAGMNFSQLPFHSDVMFWATMALLVILPILMLIYFIRSKWL
;
A
#
# COMPACT_ATOMS: atom_id res chain seq x y z
N PHE A 1 14.28 1.32 -3.14
CA PHE A 1 15.49 0.86 -2.42
C PHE A 1 16.80 1.49 -2.91
N VAL A 2 17.04 1.64 -4.23
CA VAL A 2 18.27 2.27 -4.77
C VAL A 2 18.52 3.68 -4.21
N TYR A 3 17.52 4.56 -4.24
CA TYR A 3 17.65 5.93 -3.73
C TYR A 3 17.96 6.03 -2.23
N LYS A 4 17.35 5.16 -1.40
CA LYS A 4 17.63 5.10 0.04
C LYS A 4 19.10 4.69 0.31
N ARG A 5 19.64 3.80 -0.52
CA ARG A 5 21.05 3.39 -0.47
C ARG A 5 21.98 4.52 -0.92
N GLN A 6 21.67 5.20 -2.02
CA GLN A 6 22.44 6.36 -2.50
C GLN A 6 22.50 7.50 -1.46
N LEU A 7 21.39 7.81 -0.79
CA LEU A 7 21.36 8.80 0.30
C LEU A 7 22.21 8.36 1.50
N ALA A 8 22.19 7.07 1.84
CA ALA A 8 23.03 6.53 2.90
C ALA A 8 24.52 6.63 2.55
N ASP A 9 24.89 6.39 1.29
CA ASP A 9 26.26 6.51 0.82
C ASP A 9 26.71 7.98 0.74
N LEU A 10 25.85 8.91 0.33
CA LEU A 10 26.10 10.36 0.42
C LEU A 10 26.37 10.81 1.86
N ARG A 11 25.56 10.34 2.82
CA ARG A 11 25.75 10.67 4.24
C ARG A 11 27.10 10.21 4.78
N LYS A 12 27.59 9.02 4.35
CA LYS A 12 28.92 8.52 4.74
C LYS A 12 30.06 9.42 4.26
N VAL A 13 29.87 10.18 3.17
CA VAL A 13 30.88 11.11 2.64
C VAL A 13 30.75 12.49 3.28
N ILE A 14 29.52 12.97 3.48
CA ILE A 14 29.26 14.31 4.02
C ILE A 14 29.61 14.40 5.50
N LEU A 15 29.34 13.36 6.29
CA LEU A 15 29.58 13.40 7.74
C LEU A 15 31.07 13.60 8.09
N PRO A 16 32.04 12.86 7.50
CA PRO A 16 33.47 13.13 7.69
C PRO A 16 33.89 14.50 7.17
N LEU A 17 33.38 14.93 6.02
CA LEU A 17 33.69 16.25 5.44
C LEU A 17 33.27 17.38 6.38
N MET A 18 32.06 17.28 6.94
CA MET A 18 31.53 18.24 7.90
C MET A 18 32.38 18.28 9.19
N ASN A 19 32.82 17.12 9.69
CA ASN A 19 33.74 17.05 10.84
C ASN A 19 35.10 17.71 10.56
N MET A 20 35.64 17.54 9.35
CA MET A 20 36.89 18.19 8.94
C MET A 20 36.71 19.71 8.82
N LEU A 21 35.64 20.17 8.17
CA LEU A 21 35.33 21.59 8.02
C LEU A 21 35.10 22.29 9.37
N ASN A 22 34.43 21.61 10.31
CA ASN A 22 34.25 22.10 11.68
C ASN A 22 35.60 22.21 12.43
N GLY A 23 36.52 21.27 12.21
CA GLY A 23 37.88 21.35 12.75
C GLY A 23 38.66 22.54 12.18
N LEU A 24 38.54 22.80 10.89
CA LEU A 24 39.14 23.94 10.20
C LEU A 24 38.53 25.28 10.65
N SER A 25 37.21 25.37 10.80
CA SER A 25 36.53 26.61 11.20
C SER A 25 36.80 27.03 12.64
N ASN A 26 37.15 26.08 13.51
CA ASN A 26 37.43 26.33 14.93
C ASN A 26 38.92 26.54 15.22
N GLY A 27 39.77 26.68 14.19
CA GLY A 27 41.20 26.93 14.36
C GLY A 27 41.97 25.75 14.96
N ARG A 28 41.45 24.52 14.82
CA ARG A 28 42.05 23.31 15.40
C ARG A 28 43.41 22.94 14.79
N TYR A 29 43.77 23.56 13.68
CA TYR A 29 45.01 23.34 12.94
C TYR A 29 45.81 24.65 12.85
N SER A 30 46.91 24.73 13.59
CA SER A 30 47.79 25.92 13.69
C SER A 30 48.48 26.32 12.38
N ILE A 31 48.28 25.56 11.29
CA ILE A 31 48.89 25.78 9.97
C ILE A 31 48.05 26.73 9.11
N PHE A 32 46.77 26.93 9.45
CA PHE A 32 45.84 27.73 8.64
C PHE A 32 45.59 29.11 9.25
N ASP A 33 45.57 30.13 8.38
CA ASP A 33 45.29 31.53 8.73
C ASP A 33 43.80 31.74 9.11
N GLU A 34 43.51 32.78 9.88
CA GLU A 34 42.17 33.11 10.38
C GLU A 34 41.17 33.36 9.24
N LYS A 35 41.65 33.85 8.09
CA LYS A 35 40.87 33.97 6.85
C LYS A 35 40.38 32.62 6.32
N CYS A 36 41.18 31.56 6.43
CA CYS A 36 40.79 30.22 6.00
C CYS A 36 39.68 29.64 6.88
N ALA A 37 39.66 29.99 8.17
CA ALA A 37 38.60 29.57 9.09
C ALA A 37 37.21 30.13 8.70
N ILE A 38 37.17 31.34 8.14
CA ILE A 38 35.93 31.97 7.64
C ILE A 38 35.36 31.18 6.45
N TYR A 39 36.18 30.88 5.43
CA TYR A 39 35.73 30.09 4.28
C TYR A 39 35.36 28.64 4.65
N ALA A 40 36.06 28.06 5.63
CA ALA A 40 35.73 26.74 6.17
C ALA A 40 34.37 26.73 6.88
N ARG A 41 34.01 27.82 7.58
CA ARG A 41 32.71 27.98 8.23
C ARG A 41 31.58 28.03 7.20
N ASP A 42 31.70 28.84 6.15
CA ASP A 42 30.70 28.89 5.08
C ASP A 42 30.51 27.50 4.44
N SER A 43 31.60 26.81 4.16
CA SER A 43 31.58 25.46 3.59
C SER A 43 30.93 24.45 4.55
N TYR A 44 31.17 24.58 5.86
CA TYR A 44 30.52 23.78 6.89
C TYR A 44 29.00 24.01 6.90
N ASP A 45 28.56 25.27 6.82
CA ASP A 45 27.13 25.61 6.81
C ASP A 45 26.42 25.03 5.57
N TYR A 46 27.07 25.06 4.40
CA TYR A 46 26.57 24.37 3.22
C TYR A 46 26.51 22.85 3.41
N ALA A 47 27.56 22.23 3.97
CA ALA A 47 27.59 20.80 4.23
C ALA A 47 26.49 20.37 5.23
N TRP A 48 26.24 21.19 6.25
CA TRP A 48 25.15 20.99 7.21
C TRP A 48 23.79 21.01 6.52
N ARG A 49 23.53 22.02 5.67
CA ARG A 49 22.27 22.12 4.92
C ARG A 49 22.05 20.91 4.01
N VAL A 50 23.10 20.41 3.37
CA VAL A 50 23.01 19.19 2.55
C VAL A 50 22.73 17.97 3.42
N HIS A 51 23.34 17.86 4.61
CA HIS A 51 23.04 16.79 5.56
C HIS A 51 21.56 16.78 5.98
N GLU A 52 21.00 17.94 6.34
CA GLU A 52 19.57 18.06 6.65
C GLU A 52 18.66 17.68 5.48
N LEU A 53 19.02 18.09 4.26
CA LEU A 53 18.30 17.71 3.06
C LEU A 53 18.32 16.19 2.84
N ILE A 54 19.46 15.53 3.08
CA ILE A 54 19.58 14.07 2.97
C ILE A 54 18.65 13.37 3.97
N ASP A 55 18.64 13.81 5.23
CA ASP A 55 17.77 13.22 6.23
C ASP A 55 16.29 13.44 5.88
N THR A 56 15.92 14.65 5.46
CA THR A 56 14.55 14.96 4.98
C THR A 56 14.14 14.05 3.81
N MET A 57 15.02 13.86 2.83
CA MET A 57 14.76 13.00 1.67
C MET A 57 14.60 11.53 2.06
N ARG A 58 15.32 11.05 3.08
CA ARG A 58 15.18 9.68 3.60
C ARG A 58 13.83 9.47 4.27
N ASP A 59 13.35 10.47 5.00
CA ASP A 59 12.04 10.42 5.65
C ASP A 59 10.94 10.44 4.60
N LEU A 60 11.00 11.35 3.62
CA LEU A 60 10.07 11.40 2.49
C LEU A 60 10.03 10.09 1.69
N LEU A 61 11.19 9.49 1.39
CA LEU A 61 11.25 8.19 0.71
C LEU A 61 10.60 7.07 1.54
N THR A 62 10.74 7.11 2.86
CA THR A 62 10.13 6.11 3.74
C THR A 62 8.62 6.29 3.76
N SER A 63 8.13 7.52 3.94
CA SER A 63 6.69 7.83 3.85
C SER A 63 6.08 7.48 2.49
N ALA A 64 6.81 7.70 1.39
CA ALA A 64 6.36 7.33 0.05
C ALA A 64 6.25 5.82 -0.13
N LEU A 65 7.18 5.04 0.45
CA LEU A 65 7.13 3.59 0.44
C LEU A 65 5.93 3.08 1.24
N ASP A 66 5.69 3.63 2.42
CA ASP A 66 4.56 3.26 3.27
C ASP A 66 3.22 3.58 2.58
N MET A 67 3.12 4.75 1.94
CA MET A 67 1.97 5.12 1.12
C MET A 67 1.77 4.16 -0.05
N TYR A 68 2.84 3.79 -0.75
CA TYR A 68 2.78 2.83 -1.85
C TYR A 68 2.26 1.46 -1.38
N LEU A 69 2.78 0.96 -0.24
CA LEU A 69 2.29 -0.29 0.35
C LEU A 69 0.82 -0.20 0.76
N SER A 70 0.38 0.94 1.29
CA SER A 70 -1.02 1.20 1.61
C SER A 70 -1.91 1.15 0.36
N VAL A 71 -1.49 1.79 -0.74
CA VAL A 71 -2.21 1.74 -2.02
C VAL A 71 -2.30 0.31 -2.57
N VAL A 72 -1.20 -0.45 -2.52
CA VAL A 72 -1.17 -1.86 -2.96
C VAL A 72 -2.11 -2.71 -2.10
N SER A 73 -2.10 -2.53 -0.78
CA SER A 73 -3.00 -3.22 0.14
C SER A 73 -4.46 -2.86 -0.14
N ASN A 74 -4.76 -1.59 -0.39
CA ASN A 74 -6.12 -1.15 -0.73
C ASN A 74 -6.59 -1.78 -2.05
N ARG A 75 -5.72 -1.81 -3.07
CA ARG A 75 -6.01 -2.49 -4.33
C ARG A 75 -6.25 -3.99 -4.13
N MET A 76 -5.47 -4.64 -3.27
CA MET A 76 -5.69 -6.04 -2.92
C MET A 76 -7.05 -6.24 -2.26
N ASN A 77 -7.42 -5.37 -1.31
CA ASN A 77 -8.73 -5.41 -0.66
C ASN A 77 -9.86 -5.24 -1.67
N ASP A 78 -9.73 -4.34 -2.65
CA ASP A 78 -10.74 -4.15 -3.69
C ASP A 78 -10.85 -5.37 -4.63
N VAL A 79 -9.72 -5.99 -4.98
CA VAL A 79 -9.71 -7.24 -5.75
C VAL A 79 -10.39 -8.37 -4.96
N MET A 80 -10.05 -8.52 -3.68
CA MET A 80 -10.64 -9.53 -2.80
C MET A 80 -12.14 -9.30 -2.60
N LYS A 81 -12.59 -8.06 -2.39
CA LYS A 81 -14.01 -7.72 -2.31
C LYS A 81 -14.75 -8.14 -3.57
N ARG A 82 -14.23 -7.80 -4.75
CA ARG A 82 -14.85 -8.19 -6.04
C ARG A 82 -14.94 -9.71 -6.18
N LEU A 83 -13.87 -10.44 -5.90
CA LEU A 83 -13.88 -11.91 -5.96
C LEU A 83 -14.86 -12.53 -4.97
N THR A 84 -14.91 -12.02 -3.73
CA THR A 84 -15.81 -12.51 -2.68
C THR A 84 -17.27 -12.26 -3.04
N ILE A 85 -17.62 -11.09 -3.60
CA ILE A 85 -18.98 -10.79 -4.07
C ILE A 85 -19.41 -11.83 -5.11
N VAL A 86 -18.58 -12.09 -6.11
CA VAL A 86 -18.85 -13.10 -7.14
C VAL A 86 -19.06 -14.47 -6.49
N THR A 87 -18.11 -14.95 -5.68
CA THR A 87 -18.20 -16.26 -5.03
C THR A 87 -19.43 -16.40 -4.12
N THR A 88 -19.76 -15.37 -3.35
CA THR A 88 -20.90 -15.38 -2.42
C THR A 88 -22.23 -15.46 -3.16
N ILE A 89 -22.33 -14.84 -4.34
CA ILE A 89 -23.50 -14.94 -5.20
C ILE A 89 -23.62 -16.35 -5.81
N PHE A 90 -22.51 -16.91 -6.29
CA PHE A 90 -22.50 -18.22 -6.96
C PHE A 90 -22.70 -19.39 -6.00
N MET A 91 -22.25 -19.32 -4.74
CA MET A 91 -22.32 -20.44 -3.78
C MET A 91 -23.75 -20.96 -3.52
N PRO A 92 -24.74 -20.14 -3.10
CA PRO A 92 -26.11 -20.60 -2.88
C PRO A 92 -26.81 -21.01 -4.19
N MET A 93 -26.49 -20.33 -5.30
CA MET A 93 -27.02 -20.67 -6.63
C MET A 93 -26.53 -22.05 -7.07
N SER A 94 -25.23 -22.32 -6.89
CA SER A 94 -24.61 -23.62 -7.18
C SER A 94 -25.20 -24.71 -6.30
N PHE A 95 -25.41 -24.43 -5.01
CA PHE A 95 -26.07 -25.37 -4.09
C PHE A 95 -27.50 -25.71 -4.54
N LEU A 96 -28.31 -24.71 -4.91
CA LEU A 96 -29.67 -24.91 -5.41
C LEU A 96 -29.69 -25.74 -6.71
N THR A 97 -28.82 -25.42 -7.68
CA THR A 97 -28.71 -26.21 -8.91
C THR A 97 -28.19 -27.63 -8.66
N GLY A 98 -27.27 -27.79 -7.70
CA GLY A 98 -26.74 -29.08 -7.29
C GLY A 98 -27.83 -29.95 -6.68
N LEU A 99 -28.62 -29.42 -5.74
CA LEU A 99 -29.76 -30.13 -5.16
C LEU A 99 -30.82 -30.50 -6.22
N ALA A 100 -31.14 -29.58 -7.13
CA ALA A 100 -32.11 -29.82 -8.19
C ALA A 100 -31.60 -30.81 -9.26
N GLY A 101 -30.28 -30.92 -9.43
CA GLY A 101 -29.64 -31.89 -10.32
C GLY A 101 -29.51 -33.30 -9.75
N MET A 102 -29.86 -33.52 -8.47
CA MET A 102 -29.84 -34.84 -7.86
C MET A 102 -31.12 -35.62 -8.22
N ASN A 103 -30.96 -36.84 -8.72
CA ASN A 103 -32.05 -37.74 -9.13
C ASN A 103 -32.79 -38.35 -7.91
N PHE A 104 -33.36 -37.52 -7.04
CA PHE A 104 -34.17 -38.00 -5.91
C PHE A 104 -35.64 -38.18 -6.35
N SER A 105 -36.13 -39.41 -6.24
CA SER A 105 -37.53 -39.78 -6.57
C SER A 105 -38.59 -39.18 -5.64
N GLN A 106 -38.20 -38.65 -4.48
CA GLN A 106 -39.06 -38.02 -3.46
C GLN A 106 -38.89 -36.50 -3.38
N LEU A 107 -38.31 -35.85 -4.40
CA LEU A 107 -38.29 -34.40 -4.43
C LEU A 107 -39.69 -33.84 -4.76
N PRO A 108 -40.22 -32.90 -3.95
CA PRO A 108 -41.54 -32.32 -4.17
C PRO A 108 -41.63 -31.42 -5.42
N PHE A 109 -40.55 -31.28 -6.19
CA PHE A 109 -40.48 -30.47 -7.42
C PHE A 109 -41.31 -31.00 -8.61
N HIS A 110 -42.12 -32.04 -8.43
CA HIS A 110 -42.99 -32.61 -9.47
C HIS A 110 -44.22 -31.75 -9.81
N SER A 111 -44.48 -30.67 -9.07
CA SER A 111 -45.57 -29.73 -9.38
C SER A 111 -45.03 -28.54 -10.18
N ASP A 112 -45.76 -28.11 -11.21
CA ASP A 112 -45.43 -26.92 -12.02
C ASP A 112 -45.16 -25.68 -11.15
N VAL A 113 -45.88 -25.56 -10.04
CA VAL A 113 -45.72 -24.45 -9.08
C VAL A 113 -44.35 -24.47 -8.41
N MET A 114 -43.84 -25.64 -8.02
CA MET A 114 -42.54 -25.76 -7.37
C MET A 114 -41.37 -25.59 -8.35
N PHE A 115 -41.56 -25.94 -9.62
CA PHE A 115 -40.60 -25.63 -10.69
C PHE A 115 -40.47 -24.12 -10.91
N TRP A 116 -41.60 -23.42 -11.07
CA TRP A 116 -41.59 -21.96 -11.20
C TRP A 116 -41.09 -21.26 -9.93
N ALA A 117 -41.41 -21.77 -8.74
CA ALA A 117 -40.92 -21.23 -7.47
C ALA A 117 -39.40 -21.38 -7.31
N THR A 118 -38.82 -22.53 -7.69
CA THR A 118 -37.36 -22.74 -7.66
C THR A 118 -36.64 -21.88 -8.68
N MET A 119 -37.17 -21.74 -9.90
CA MET A 119 -36.65 -20.80 -10.91
C MET A 119 -36.70 -19.35 -10.43
N ALA A 120 -37.81 -18.93 -9.82
CA ALA A 120 -37.94 -17.59 -9.24
C ALA A 120 -36.91 -17.37 -8.12
N LEU A 121 -36.74 -18.34 -7.21
CA LEU A 121 -35.76 -18.26 -6.12
C LEU A 121 -34.33 -18.11 -6.65
N LEU A 122 -33.99 -18.85 -7.71
CA LEU A 122 -32.67 -18.87 -8.33
C LEU A 122 -32.29 -17.51 -8.94
N VAL A 123 -33.27 -16.72 -9.35
CA VAL A 123 -33.09 -15.35 -9.87
C VAL A 123 -33.20 -14.30 -8.77
N ILE A 124 -34.13 -14.44 -7.84
CA ILE A 124 -34.38 -13.44 -6.77
C ILE A 124 -33.24 -13.39 -5.76
N LEU A 125 -32.68 -14.53 -5.37
CA LEU A 125 -31.62 -14.63 -4.36
C LEU A 125 -30.34 -13.86 -4.76
N PRO A 126 -29.77 -14.02 -5.97
CA PRO A 126 -28.59 -13.24 -6.38
C PRO A 126 -28.90 -11.75 -6.52
N ILE A 127 -30.12 -11.37 -6.93
CA ILE A 127 -30.54 -9.96 -7.02
C ILE A 127 -30.60 -9.32 -5.61
N LEU A 128 -31.19 -10.01 -4.64
CA LEU A 128 -31.23 -9.54 -3.25
C LEU A 128 -29.82 -9.38 -2.66
N MET A 129 -28.93 -10.33 -2.93
CA MET A 129 -27.53 -10.23 -2.51
C MET A 129 -26.80 -9.05 -3.17
N LEU A 130 -26.98 -8.83 -4.47
CA LEU A 130 -26.42 -7.67 -5.16
C LEU A 130 -26.92 -6.34 -4.56
N ILE A 131 -28.21 -6.21 -4.31
CA ILE A 131 -28.80 -5.02 -3.68
C ILE A 131 -28.21 -4.81 -2.28
N TYR A 132 -28.06 -5.87 -1.50
CA TYR A 132 -27.43 -5.82 -0.18
C TYR A 132 -25.98 -5.33 -0.26
N PHE A 133 -25.16 -5.87 -1.18
CA PHE A 133 -23.77 -5.46 -1.35
C PHE A 133 -23.63 -4.01 -1.83
N ILE A 134 -24.50 -3.54 -2.73
CA ILE A 134 -24.54 -2.15 -3.17
C ILE A 134 -24.89 -1.21 -2.00
N ARG A 135 -25.91 -1.56 -1.19
CA ARG A 135 -26.31 -0.74 -0.03
C ARG A 135 -25.27 -0.70 1.08
N SER A 136 -24.52 -1.78 1.26
CA SER A 136 -23.49 -1.88 2.30
C SER A 136 -22.22 -1.07 1.97
N LYS A 137 -22.13 -0.41 0.80
CA LYS A 137 -20.91 0.25 0.29
C LYS A 137 -19.69 -0.68 0.22
N TRP A 138 -19.94 -1.98 0.04
CA TRP A 138 -18.90 -2.95 -0.30
C TRP A 138 -18.51 -2.87 -1.78
N LEU A 139 -19.34 -2.18 -2.57
CA LEU A 139 -19.10 -1.69 -3.92
C LEU A 139 -18.75 -0.20 -3.91
#